data_AF-A0A1J3FA98-F1
#
_entry.id   AF-A0A1J3FA98-F1
#
_cell.length_a   1.000
_cell.length_b   1.000
_cell.length_c   1.000
_cell.angle_alpha   90.00
_cell.angle_beta   90.00
_cell.angle_gamma   90.00
#
_symmetry.space_group_name_H-M   'P 1'
#
loop_
_entity.id
_entity.type
_entity.pdbx_description
1 polymer ?
#
loop_
_entity_poly.entity_id
_entity_poly.type
_entity_poly.pdbx_seq_one_letter_code
_entity_poly.pdbx_strand_id
1 'polypeptide(L)'
;LKKKVAFPGMQVDVIKDVDLYKIEPWDIQELCGRGTGEEREWYFFSHKDKKYPTGTRTNRATGSGFWKATGRDKAIYSKQELVGMRKT
;
A
#
# COMPACT_ATOMS: atom_id res chain seq x y z
N LEU A 1 -6.42 7.84 -0.45
CA LEU A 1 -6.50 7.31 -1.83
C LEU A 1 -7.27 8.22 -2.80
N LYS A 2 -8.60 8.42 -2.64
CA LYS A 2 -9.41 9.25 -3.58
C LYS A 2 -8.77 10.62 -3.89
N LYS A 3 -8.31 11.35 -2.87
CA LYS A 3 -7.62 12.64 -3.03
C LYS A 3 -6.32 12.55 -3.84
N LYS A 4 -5.48 11.54 -3.55
CA LYS A 4 -4.20 11.30 -4.26
C LYS A 4 -4.41 10.99 -5.75
N VAL A 5 -5.50 10.29 -6.09
CA VAL A 5 -5.87 9.98 -7.49
C VAL A 5 -6.46 11.20 -8.20
N ALA A 6 -7.33 11.95 -7.52
CA ALA A 6 -7.98 13.13 -8.10
C ALA A 6 -7.01 14.30 -8.35
N PHE A 7 -5.92 14.39 -7.58
CA PHE A 7 -4.93 15.47 -7.68
C PHE A 7 -3.51 14.91 -7.80
N PRO A 8 -3.11 14.43 -9.00
CA PRO A 8 -1.75 13.99 -9.27
C PRO A 8 -0.79 15.18 -9.10
N GLY A 9 0.03 15.16 -8.04
CA GLY A 9 0.98 16.24 -7.72
C GLY A 9 0.75 16.92 -6.37
N MET A 10 -0.37 16.65 -5.68
CA MET A 10 -0.52 17.05 -4.29
C MET A 10 0.46 16.23 -3.43
N GLN A 11 1.55 16.86 -2.98
CA GLN A 11 2.44 16.27 -1.98
C GLN A 11 1.65 16.14 -0.68
N VAL A 12 1.24 14.92 -0.37
CA VAL A 12 0.73 14.56 0.96
C VAL A 12 1.96 14.17 1.76
N ASP A 13 2.61 15.16 2.40
CA ASP A 13 3.87 14.94 3.15
C ASP A 13 3.74 13.90 4.28
N VAL A 14 2.51 13.53 4.65
CA VAL A 14 2.20 12.55 5.69
C VAL A 14 2.33 11.10 5.20
N ILE A 15 2.02 10.79 3.93
CA ILE A 15 2.03 9.41 3.41
C ILE A 15 2.92 9.36 2.17
N LYS A 16 4.05 8.68 2.28
CA LYS A 16 5.06 8.57 1.21
C LYS A 16 4.65 7.58 0.12
N ASP A 17 5.09 7.84 -1.10
CA ASP A 17 5.05 6.87 -2.19
C ASP A 17 6.28 5.93 -2.08
N VAL A 18 6.05 4.62 -2.07
CA VAL A 18 7.05 3.55 -1.90
C VAL A 18 6.76 2.42 -2.88
N ASP A 19 7.78 1.85 -3.51
CA ASP A 19 7.65 0.66 -4.36
C ASP A 19 7.68 -0.61 -3.51
N LEU A 20 6.51 -1.09 -3.09
CA LEU A 20 6.35 -2.26 -2.18
C LEU A 20 7.05 -3.53 -2.70
N TYR A 21 7.27 -3.65 -4.01
CA TYR A 21 7.85 -4.86 -4.62
C TYR A 21 9.38 -4.88 -4.59
N LYS A 22 10.00 -3.76 -4.21
CA LYS A 22 11.45 -3.61 -4.15
C LYS A 22 11.97 -3.38 -2.73
N ILE A 23 11.07 -3.42 -1.76
CA ILE A 23 11.41 -3.20 -0.35
C ILE A 23 11.04 -4.43 0.47
N GLU A 24 11.83 -4.70 1.48
CA GLU A 24 11.55 -5.74 2.45
C GLU A 24 10.79 -5.16 3.65
N PRO A 25 10.07 -5.99 4.44
CA PRO A 25 9.30 -5.52 5.58
C PRO A 25 10.10 -4.71 6.60
N TRP A 26 11.38 -5.02 6.79
CA TRP A 26 12.28 -4.32 7.71
C TRP A 26 12.75 -2.96 7.19
N ASP A 27 12.80 -2.76 5.88
CA ASP A 27 13.18 -1.48 5.26
C ASP A 27 12.07 -0.42 5.42
N ILE A 28 10.81 -0.84 5.67
CA ILE A 28 9.66 0.05 5.83
C ILE A 28 9.90 1.06 6.96
N GLN A 29 10.50 0.61 8.07
CA GLN A 29 10.76 1.47 9.23
C GLN A 29 11.72 2.59 8.87
N GLU A 30 12.78 2.31 8.12
CA GLU A 30 13.76 3.32 7.70
C GLU A 30 13.17 4.29 6.67
N LEU A 31 12.33 3.79 5.76
CA LEU A 31 11.75 4.59 4.68
C LEU A 31 10.59 5.48 5.17
N CYS A 32 9.73 4.95 6.04
CA CYS A 32 8.50 5.61 6.47
C CYS A 32 8.58 6.18 7.89
N GLY A 33 9.47 5.67 8.75
CA GLY A 33 9.68 6.16 10.10
C GLY A 33 10.45 7.47 10.09
N ARG A 34 9.73 8.59 10.07
CA ARG A 34 10.32 9.91 10.30
C ARG A 34 9.51 10.62 11.38
N GLY A 35 9.79 10.31 12.65
CA GLY A 35 9.12 10.97 13.77
C GLY A 35 9.40 10.28 15.09
N THR A 36 9.73 11.10 16.08
CA THR A 36 9.98 10.73 17.49
C THR A 36 8.75 10.09 18.13
N GLY A 37 8.71 8.76 18.28
CA GLY A 37 7.64 8.08 19.01
C GLY A 37 7.58 6.55 18.81
N GLU A 38 6.83 5.87 19.68
CA GLU A 38 6.50 4.44 19.62
C GLU A 38 5.46 4.10 18.54
N GLU A 39 5.66 4.54 17.30
CA GLU A 39 4.74 4.22 16.22
C GLU A 39 4.86 2.75 15.81
N ARG A 40 3.74 2.01 15.86
CA ARG A 40 3.69 0.57 15.54
C ARG A 40 3.13 0.26 14.15
N GLU A 41 2.66 1.28 13.44
CA GLU A 41 1.99 1.13 12.15
C GLU A 41 2.50 2.18 11.17
N TRP A 42 2.80 1.75 9.94
CA TRP A 42 3.24 2.62 8.85
C TRP A 42 2.26 2.58 7.69
N TYR A 43 2.02 3.74 7.09
CA TYR A 43 1.14 3.90 5.95
C TYR A 43 1.93 4.49 4.77
N PHE A 44 1.81 3.89 3.60
CA PHE A 44 2.45 4.33 2.37
C PHE A 44 1.53 4.09 1.17
N PHE A 45 1.78 4.83 0.10
CA PHE A 45 1.20 4.55 -1.22
C PHE A 45 2.17 3.69 -2.01
N SER A 46 1.65 2.67 -2.70
CA SER A 46 2.42 1.89 -3.66
C SER A 46 1.64 1.78 -4.95
N HIS A 47 2.35 1.80 -6.07
CA HIS A 47 1.76 1.37 -7.33
C HIS A 47 1.37 -0.10 -7.22
N LYS A 48 0.26 -0.47 -7.87
CA LYS A 48 -0.21 -1.85 -7.91
C LYS A 48 0.44 -2.56 -9.09
N ASP A 49 1.39 -3.44 -8.83
CA ASP A 49 2.05 -4.24 -9.88
C ASP A 49 1.22 -5.47 -10.23
N LYS A 50 1.03 -5.73 -11.52
CA LYS A 50 0.28 -6.91 -11.99
C LYS A 50 1.27 -8.04 -12.25
N LYS A 51 1.01 -9.21 -11.68
CA LYS A 51 1.82 -10.41 -11.96
C LYS A 51 1.75 -10.81 -13.44
N TYR A 52 0.60 -10.59 -14.08
CA TYR A 52 0.38 -10.89 -15.49
C TYR A 52 -0.32 -9.71 -16.18
N PRO A 53 0.03 -9.37 -17.44
CA PRO A 53 -0.55 -8.22 -18.14
C PRO A 53 -2.09 -8.20 -18.18
N THR A 54 -2.68 -9.37 -18.38
CA THR A 54 -4.14 -9.56 -18.53
C THR A 54 -4.84 -10.01 -17.24
N GLY A 55 -4.09 -10.23 -16.15
CA GLY A 55 -4.62 -10.79 -14.91
C GLY A 55 -5.00 -9.74 -13.86
N THR A 56 -5.83 -10.14 -12.90
CA THR A 56 -6.15 -9.35 -11.69
C THR A 56 -5.19 -9.63 -10.53
N ARG A 57 -4.34 -10.66 -10.67
CA ARG A 57 -3.38 -11.09 -9.66
C ARG A 57 -2.26 -10.07 -9.55
N THR A 58 -2.15 -9.45 -8.38
CA THR A 58 -1.05 -8.56 -8.05
C THR A 58 0.25 -9.36 -7.89
N ASN A 59 1.37 -8.82 -8.36
CA ASN A 59 2.68 -9.29 -7.92
C ASN A 59 2.81 -9.03 -6.42
N ARG A 60 3.55 -9.88 -5.72
CA ARG A 60 3.82 -9.74 -4.28
C ARG A 60 5.20 -10.28 -3.92
N ALA A 61 6.02 -10.61 -4.91
CA ALA A 61 7.40 -10.99 -4.66
C ALA A 61 8.18 -9.74 -4.20
N THR A 62 9.09 -9.96 -3.27
CA THR A 62 10.17 -9.05 -2.91
C THR A 62 11.50 -9.67 -3.37
N GLY A 63 12.63 -9.01 -3.12
CA GLY A 63 13.94 -9.58 -3.49
C GLY A 63 14.24 -10.88 -2.72
N SER A 64 13.82 -10.93 -1.46
CA SER A 64 14.13 -12.02 -0.52
C SER A 64 12.96 -12.95 -0.22
N GLY A 65 11.75 -12.67 -0.74
CA GLY A 65 10.56 -13.45 -0.41
C GLY A 65 9.30 -13.01 -1.12
N PHE A 66 8.15 -13.12 -0.44
CA PHE A 66 6.88 -12.66 -0.96
C PHE A 66 5.86 -12.34 0.14
N TRP A 67 4.99 -11.38 -0.14
CA TRP A 67 3.83 -11.08 0.69
C TRP A 67 2.69 -12.08 0.44
N LYS A 68 2.27 -12.81 1.48
CA LYS A 68 1.13 -13.73 1.43
C LYS A 68 -0.12 -13.04 1.96
N ALA A 69 -1.16 -12.96 1.14
CA ALA A 69 -2.45 -12.47 1.62
C ALA A 69 -3.08 -13.47 2.58
N THR A 70 -3.78 -12.96 3.58
CA THR A 70 -4.48 -13.73 4.61
C THR A 70 -5.93 -13.26 4.75
N GLY A 71 -6.82 -14.21 5.06
CA GLY A 71 -8.24 -13.93 5.20
C GLY A 71 -8.97 -13.60 3.89
N ARG A 72 -10.19 -13.08 4.01
CA ARG A 72 -11.04 -12.65 2.89
C ARG A 72 -11.01 -11.14 2.73
N ASP A 73 -11.11 -10.69 1.48
CA ASP A 73 -11.18 -9.27 1.15
C ASP A 73 -12.40 -8.63 1.82
N LYS A 74 -12.21 -7.45 2.41
CA LYS A 74 -13.26 -6.69 3.09
C LYS A 74 -13.60 -5.45 2.26
N ALA A 75 -14.88 -5.27 1.95
CA ALA A 75 -15.38 -4.06 1.30
C ALA A 75 -15.27 -2.85 2.24
N ILE A 76 -14.84 -1.70 1.70
CA ILE A 76 -14.77 -0.42 2.41
C ILE A 76 -15.88 0.48 1.86
N TYR A 77 -16.74 0.97 2.74
CA TYR A 77 -17.85 1.87 2.38
C TYR A 77 -17.61 3.27 2.93
N SER A 78 -18.06 4.29 2.19
CA SER A 78 -18.13 5.68 2.65
C SER A 78 -19.49 6.24 2.26
N LYS A 79 -20.26 6.77 3.23
CA LYS A 79 -21.65 7.23 3.01
C LYS A 79 -22.51 6.19 2.26
N GLN A 80 -22.39 4.91 2.65
CA GLN A 80 -23.07 3.76 2.04
C GLN A 80 -22.64 3.39 0.61
N GLU A 81 -21.71 4.13 -0.01
CA GLU A 81 -21.13 3.77 -1.30
C GLU A 81 -19.87 2.93 -1.15
N LEU A 82 -19.70 1.92 -2.01
CA LEU A 82 -18.47 1.13 -2.08
C LEU A 82 -17.33 2.01 -2.62
N VAL A 83 -16.28 2.20 -1.81
CA VAL A 83 -15.14 3.08 -2.17
C VAL A 83 -13.83 2.33 -2.38
N GLY A 84 -13.77 1.04 -2.02
CA GLY A 84 -12.59 0.22 -2.23
C GLY A 84 -12.66 -1.13 -1.52
N MET A 85 -11.58 -1.89 -1.65
CA MET A 85 -11.41 -3.20 -1.03
C MET A 85 -10.15 -3.20 -0.17
N ARG A 86 -10.23 -3.72 1.05
CA ARG A 86 -9.08 -4.00 1.92
C ARG A 86 -8.73 -5.49 1.84
N LYS A 87 -7.45 -5.76 1.62
CA LYS A 87 -6.88 -7.11 1.69
C LYS A 87 -5.78 -7.11 2.75
N THR A 88 -5.72 -8.18 3.53
CA THR A 88 -4.70 -8.44 4.56
C THR A 88 -3.76 -9.52 4.06
#